data_AF-A0A949UMJ1-F1
#
_entry.id   AF-A0A949UMJ1-F1
#
_cell.length_a   1.000
_cell.length_b   1.000
_cell.length_c   1.000
_cell.angle_alpha   90.00
_cell.angle_beta   90.00
_cell.angle_gamma   90.00
#
_symmetry.space_group_name_H-M   'P 1'
#
loop_
_entity.id
_entity.type
_entity.pdbx_description
1 polymer ?
#
loop_
_entity_poly.entity_id
_entity_poly.type
_entity_poly.pdbx_seq_one_letter_code
_entity_poly.pdbx_strand_id
1 'polypeptide(L)' 'MAGSIESTAAELATIADHVAQYRERVAGLAEPFVGSERDDLVVAIHEAERQLRNAERSLLRAIRAMD' A
#
# COMPACT_ATOMS: atom_id res chain seq x y z
N MET A 1 -28.37 4.84 7.08
CA MET A 1 -27.11 4.64 7.83
C MET A 1 -26.41 3.35 7.42
N ALA A 2 -27.09 2.20 7.30
CA ALA A 2 -26.47 0.96 6.79
C ALA A 2 -25.82 1.12 5.40
N GLY A 3 -26.51 1.76 4.44
CA GLY A 3 -25.96 1.96 3.08
C GLY A 3 -24.73 2.87 2.99
N SER A 4 -24.51 3.78 3.95
CA SER A 4 -23.30 4.61 3.99
C SER A 4 -22.09 3.85 4.57
N ILE A 5 -22.33 2.89 5.46
CA ILE A 5 -21.29 2.01 6.02
C ILE A 5 -20.82 1.03 4.93
N GLU A 6 -21.75 0.39 4.24
CA GLU A 6 -21.43 -0.54 3.13
C GLU A 6 -20.66 0.17 2.00
N SER A 7 -21.09 1.37 1.62
CA SER A 7 -20.36 2.21 0.66
C SER A 7 -18.96 2.60 1.14
N THR A 8 -18.78 2.86 2.44
CA THR A 8 -17.46 3.21 3.00
C THR A 8 -16.53 2.00 3.05
N ALA A 9 -17.05 0.81 3.40
CA ALA A 9 -16.26 -0.42 3.44
C ALA A 9 -15.81 -0.85 2.04
N ALA A 10 -16.71 -0.73 1.05
CA ALA A 10 -16.39 -0.99 -0.36
C ALA A 10 -15.32 -0.04 -0.91
N GLU A 11 -15.38 1.25 -0.54
CA GLU A 11 -14.37 2.24 -0.94
C GLU A 11 -13.02 1.93 -0.27
N LEU A 12 -13.00 1.63 1.02
CA LEU A 12 -11.78 1.24 1.74
C LEU A 12 -11.14 -0.03 1.15
N ALA A 13 -11.95 -1.02 0.75
CA ALA A 13 -11.48 -2.23 0.09
C ALA A 13 -10.85 -1.91 -1.27
N THR A 14 -11.52 -1.09 -2.07
CA THR A 14 -11.02 -0.63 -3.37
C THR A 14 -9.67 0.10 -3.23
N ILE A 15 -9.54 0.97 -2.22
CA ILE A 15 -8.27 1.66 -1.95
C ILE A 15 -7.19 0.67 -1.50
N ALA A 16 -7.53 -0.30 -0.64
CA ALA A 16 -6.57 -1.30 -0.17
C ALA A 16 -5.99 -2.13 -1.34
N ASP A 17 -6.84 -2.53 -2.30
CA ASP A 17 -6.42 -3.24 -3.50
C ASP A 17 -5.46 -2.40 -4.36
N HIS A 18 -5.76 -1.12 -4.57
CA HIS A 18 -4.87 -0.22 -5.30
C HIS A 18 -3.53 0.00 -4.57
N VAL A 19 -3.55 0.15 -3.24
CA VAL A 19 -2.33 0.29 -2.44
C VAL A 19 -1.48 -0.98 -2.53
N ALA A 20 -2.08 -2.17 -2.52
CA ALA A 20 -1.37 -3.43 -2.71
C ALA A 20 -0.69 -3.51 -4.08
N GLN A 21 -1.40 -3.14 -5.16
CA GLN A 21 -0.82 -3.07 -6.51
C GLN A 21 0.31 -2.04 -6.61
N TYR A 22 0.15 -0.87 -5.99
CA TYR A 22 1.19 0.16 -5.98
C TYR A 22 2.42 -0.27 -5.17
N ARG A 23 2.23 -0.98 -4.05
CA ARG A 23 3.33 -1.56 -3.26
C ARG A 23 4.19 -2.47 -4.12
N GLU A 24 3.59 -3.37 -4.88
CA GLU A 24 4.31 -4.29 -5.79
C GLU A 24 5.05 -3.54 -6.89
N ARG A 25 4.40 -2.55 -7.51
CA ARG A 25 5.03 -1.72 -8.54
C ARG A 25 6.22 -0.94 -7.99
N VAL A 26 6.10 -0.35 -6.79
CA VAL A 26 7.19 0.39 -6.15
C VAL A 26 8.34 -0.54 -5.81
N ALA A 27 8.09 -1.73 -5.26
CA ALA A 27 9.14 -2.71 -4.99
C ALA A 27 9.95 -3.06 -6.25
N GLY A 28 9.26 -3.27 -7.39
CA GLY A 28 9.91 -3.57 -8.66
C GLY A 28 10.80 -2.44 -9.21
N LEU A 29 10.59 -1.19 -8.80
CA LEU A 29 11.43 -0.07 -9.25
C LEU A 29 12.85 -0.11 -8.67
N ALA A 30 13.07 -0.85 -7.58
CA ALA A 30 14.40 -0.98 -6.97
C ALA A 30 15.32 -1.91 -7.79
N GLU A 31 14.76 -2.92 -8.46
CA GLU A 31 15.52 -4.02 -9.11
C GLU A 31 16.67 -3.53 -10.00
N PRO A 32 16.51 -2.51 -10.87
CA PRO A 32 17.60 -2.07 -11.75
C PRO A 32 18.78 -1.40 -11.05
N PHE A 33 18.61 -0.99 -9.78
CA PHE A 33 19.60 -0.20 -9.04
C PHE A 33 20.29 -0.99 -7.92
N VAL A 34 19.85 -2.21 -7.63
CA VAL A 34 20.47 -3.07 -6.62
C VAL A 34 21.93 -3.38 -7.00
N GLY A 35 22.87 -3.09 -6.10
CA GLY A 35 24.31 -3.29 -6.32
C GLY A 35 24.97 -2.22 -7.21
N SER A 36 24.23 -1.16 -7.57
CA SER A 36 24.79 0.05 -8.19
C SER A 36 25.29 1.04 -7.13
N GLU A 37 25.89 2.14 -7.57
CA GLU A 37 26.25 3.27 -6.69
C GLU A 37 25.05 4.06 -6.14
N ARG A 38 23.81 3.67 -6.48
CA ARG A 38 22.57 4.38 -6.11
C ARG A 38 21.87 3.77 -4.89
N ASP A 39 22.64 3.39 -3.86
CA ASP A 39 22.12 2.76 -2.65
C ASP A 39 21.04 3.63 -1.96
N ASP A 40 21.23 4.95 -1.91
CA ASP A 40 20.25 5.87 -1.31
C ASP A 40 18.89 5.84 -2.02
N LEU A 41 18.87 5.67 -3.35
CA LEU A 41 17.63 5.54 -4.12
C LEU A 41 16.95 4.21 -3.80
N VAL A 42 17.71 3.11 -3.72
CA VAL A 42 17.19 1.79 -3.36
C VAL A 42 16.56 1.82 -1.96
N VAL A 43 17.24 2.46 -0.99
CA VAL A 43 16.72 2.67 0.37
C VAL A 43 15.41 3.45 0.33
N ALA A 44 15.36 4.58 -0.39
CA ALA A 44 14.14 5.39 -0.50
C ALA A 44 12.96 4.62 -1.12
N ILE A 45 13.21 3.78 -2.13
CA ILE A 45 12.18 2.94 -2.75
C ILE A 45 11.65 1.90 -1.76
N HIS A 46 12.52 1.20 -1.02
CA HIS A 46 12.09 0.24 0.00
C HIS A 46 11.36 0.89 1.18
N GLU A 47 11.73 2.12 1.54
CA GLU A 47 10.98 2.89 2.54
C GLU A 47 9.57 3.23 2.06
N ALA A 48 9.42 3.66 0.79
CA ALA A 48 8.11 3.92 0.20
C ALA A 48 7.25 2.65 0.12
N GLU A 49 7.82 1.51 -0.30
CA GLU A 49 7.17 0.20 -0.27
C GLU A 49 6.66 -0.15 1.14
N ARG A 50 7.51 0.04 2.16
CA ARG A 50 7.16 -0.22 3.56
C ARG A 50 6.01 0.67 4.04
N GLN A 51 5.98 1.94 3.63
CA GLN A 51 4.89 2.86 3.96
C GLN A 51 3.58 2.41 3.31
N LEU A 52 3.59 2.00 2.04
CA LEU A 52 2.41 1.45 1.35
C LEU A 52 1.87 0.20 2.04
N ARG A 53 2.76 -0.72 2.44
CA ARG A 53 2.37 -1.92 3.22
C ARG A 53 1.70 -1.56 4.55
N ASN A 54 2.16 -0.51 5.23
CA ASN A 54 1.55 -0.06 6.47
C ASN A 54 0.20 0.63 6.23
N ALA A 55 0.06 1.37 5.13
CA ALA A 55 -1.21 1.97 4.73
C ALA A 55 -2.26 0.90 4.44
N GLU A 56 -1.93 -0.10 3.62
CA GLU A 56 -2.79 -1.26 3.32
C GLU A 56 -3.27 -1.97 4.59
N ARG A 57 -2.36 -2.28 5.53
CA ARG A 57 -2.72 -2.87 6.82
C ARG A 57 -3.69 -2.01 7.64
N SER A 58 -3.53 -0.69 7.57
CA SER A 58 -4.41 0.25 8.28
C SER A 58 -5.80 0.28 7.65
N LEU A 59 -5.89 0.24 6.32
CA LEU A 59 -7.15 0.14 5.58
C LEU A 59 -7.87 -1.19 5.89
N LEU A 60 -7.16 -2.32 5.83
CA LEU A 60 -7.72 -3.62 6.18
C LEU A 60 -8.19 -3.70 7.64
N ARG A 61 -7.49 -3.02 8.56
CA ARG A 61 -7.98 -2.88 9.95
C ARG A 61 -9.26 -2.06 10.02
N ALA A 62 -9.37 -0.96 9.28
CA ALA A 62 -10.56 -0.13 9.26
C ALA A 62 -11.77 -0.91 8.73
N ILE A 63 -11.60 -1.67 7.64
CA ILE A 63 -12.65 -2.56 7.09
C ILE A 63 -13.16 -3.53 8.15
N ARG A 64 -12.27 -4.23 8.87
CA ARG A 64 -12.64 -5.17 9.94
C ARG A 64 -13.34 -4.53 11.13
N ALA A 65 -13.19 -3.21 11.32
CA ALA A 65 -13.85 -2.47 12.40
C ALA A 65 -15.26 -2.00 12.00
N MET A 66 -15.65 -2.20 10.74
CA MET A 66 -16.96 -1.86 10.20
C MET A 66 -17.90 -3.08 10.10
N ASP A 67 -17.35 -4.29 10.23
CA ASP A 67 -18.08 -5.55 10.44
C ASP A 67 -18.74 -5.56 11.83
#